data_AF-A0A350PLH5-F1
#
_entry.id   AF-A0A350PLH5-F1
#
_cell.length_a   1.000
_cell.length_b   1.000
_cell.length_c   1.000
_cell.angle_alpha   90.00
_cell.angle_beta   90.00
_cell.angle_gamma   90.00
#
_symmetry.space_group_name_H-M   'P 1'
#
loop_
_entity.id
_entity.type
_entity.pdbx_description
1 polymer ?
#
loop_
_entity_poly.entity_id
_entity_poly.type
_entity_poly.pdbx_seq_one_letter_code
_entity_poly.pdbx_strand_id
1 'polypeptide(L)' 'MKEIKVFAPASVANVGPGYDTFGFAIEGLGDIIKVSKRS' A
#
# COMPACT_ATOMS: atom_id res chain seq x y z
N MET A 1 -23.83 -1.76 9.64
CA MET A 1 -22.49 -2.38 9.61
C MET A 1 -21.48 -1.27 9.39
N LYS A 2 -20.46 -1.10 10.24
CA LYS A 2 -19.43 -0.07 10.03
C LYS A 2 -18.33 -0.68 9.16
N GLU A 3 -18.07 -0.12 7.98
CA GLU A 3 -17.00 -0.58 7.08
C GLU A 3 -16.08 0.56 6.63
N ILE A 4 -14.86 0.21 6.25
CA ILE A 4 -13.87 1.09 5.61
C ILE A 4 -13.23 0.39 4.43
N LYS A 5 -12.93 1.14 3.36
CA LYS A 5 -12.19 0.70 2.18
C LYS A 5 -10.93 1.56 2.04
N VAL A 6 -9.78 0.92 1.86
CA VAL A 6 -8.47 1.58 1.70
C VAL A 6 -7.77 1.00 0.47
N PHE A 7 -7.03 1.86 -0.24
CA PHE A 7 -6.09 1.45 -1.29
C PHE A 7 -4.66 1.57 -0.76
N ALA A 8 -3.86 0.52 -0.89
CA ALA A 8 -2.45 0.48 -0.51
C ALA A 8 -1.60 0.28 -1.78
N PRO A 9 -0.81 1.28 -2.22
CA PRO A 9 -0.05 1.17 -3.46
C PRO A 9 1.10 0.18 -3.31
N ALA A 10 1.39 -0.53 -4.40
CA ALA A 10 2.63 -1.27 -4.55
C ALA A 10 3.83 -0.31 -4.50
N SER A 11 4.99 -0.80 -4.09
CA SER A 11 6.20 0.03 -4.03
C SER A 11 7.42 -0.73 -4.55
N VAL A 12 8.42 0.02 -4.98
CA VAL A 12 9.76 -0.47 -5.31
C VAL A 12 10.71 0.01 -4.21
N ALA A 13 11.60 -0.87 -3.74
CA ALA A 13 12.63 -0.57 -2.76
C ALA A 13 14.05 -0.69 -3.37
N ASN A 14 15.06 -0.28 -2.61
CA ASN A 14 16.49 -0.40 -2.95
C ASN A 14 16.87 0.32 -4.25
N VAL A 15 16.33 1.52 -4.46
CA VAL A 15 16.53 2.30 -5.68
C VAL A 15 17.89 2.98 -5.68
N GLY A 16 18.71 2.71 -6.70
CA GLY A 16 20.03 3.36 -6.87
C GLY A 16 20.99 3.06 -5.71
N PRO A 17 21.68 4.07 -5.13
CA PRO A 17 22.57 3.84 -3.98
C PRO A 17 21.82 3.61 -2.66
N GLY A 18 20.49 3.73 -2.64
CA GLY A 18 19.67 3.75 -1.44
C GLY A 18 19.28 2.38 -0.90
N TYR A 19 20.28 1.53 -0.64
CA TYR A 19 20.05 0.25 0.04
C TYR A 19 19.28 0.49 1.36
N ASP A 20 18.18 -0.24 1.54
CA ASP A 20 17.27 -0.20 2.68
C ASP A 20 16.66 1.17 3.02
N THR A 21 16.80 2.19 2.16
CA THR A 21 16.33 3.55 2.44
C THR A 21 15.45 4.12 1.34
N PHE A 22 15.81 3.92 0.07
CA PHE A 22 15.07 4.53 -1.04
C PHE A 22 14.00 3.59 -1.59
N GLY A 23 12.79 4.13 -1.70
CA GLY A 23 11.69 3.50 -2.40
C GLY A 23 10.65 4.51 -2.83
N PHE A 24 9.78 4.11 -3.76
CA PHE A 24 8.67 4.93 -4.24
C PHE A 24 7.44 4.07 -4.51
N ALA A 25 6.27 4.68 -4.40
CA ALA A 25 4.99 4.04 -4.71
C ALA A 25 4.75 4.01 -6.22
N ILE A 26 4.11 2.95 -6.71
CA ILE A 26 3.66 2.81 -8.09
C ILE A 26 2.19 3.24 -8.15
N GLU A 27 1.90 4.21 -9.01
CA GLU A 27 0.54 4.67 -9.24
C GLU A 27 -0.32 3.56 -9.88
N GLY A 28 -1.54 3.39 -9.37
CA GLY A 28 -2.54 2.48 -9.95
C GLY A 28 -2.31 0.98 -9.66
N LEU A 29 -1.14 0.57 -9.19
CA LEU A 29 -0.84 -0.80 -8.79
C LEU A 29 -0.88 -0.91 -7.26
N GLY A 30 -1.58 -1.92 -6.72
CA GLY A 30 -1.66 -2.13 -5.28
C GLY A 30 -2.90 -2.92 -4.86
N ASP A 31 -3.15 -2.97 -3.57
CA ASP A 31 -4.23 -3.73 -2.97
C ASP A 31 -5.40 -2.83 -2.57
N ILE A 32 -6.62 -3.36 -2.73
CA ILE A 32 -7.84 -2.76 -2.19
C ILE A 32 -8.30 -3.59 -1.00
N ILE A 33 -8.24 -3.00 0.20
CA ILE A 33 -8.62 -3.68 1.43
C ILE A 33 -9.97 -3.14 1.89
N LYS A 34 -10.91 -4.04 2.18
CA LYS A 34 -12.20 -3.72 2.82
C LYS A 34 -12.25 -4.37 4.19
N VAL A 35 -12.57 -3.58 5.22
CA VAL A 35 -12.70 -4.06 6.60
C VAL A 35 -14.07 -3.68 7.13
N SER A 36 -14.78 -4.65 7.71
CA SER A 36 -16.08 -4.44 8.34
C SER A 36 -16.03 -4.82 9.83
N LYS A 37 -16.56 -3.97 10.70
CA LYS A 37 -16.75 -4.32 12.11
C LYS A 37 -17.84 -5.39 12.21
N ARG A 38 -17.45 -6.60 12.66
CA ARG A 38 -18.39 -7.63 13.09
C ARG A 38 -18.90 -7.28 14.49
N SER A 39 -20.21 -7.41 14.68
CA SER A 39 -20.91 -7.29 15.96
C SER A 39 -20.98 -8.64 16.64
#